data_AF-H3ADY9-F1
#
_entry.id   AF-H3ADY9-F1
#
_cell.length_a   1.000
_cell.length_b   1.000
_cell.length_c   1.000
_cell.angle_alpha   90.00
_cell.angle_beta   90.00
_cell.angle_gamma   90.00
#
_symmetry.space_group_name_H-M   'P 1'
#
loop_
_entity.id
_entity.type
_entity.pdbx_description
1 polymer ?
#
loop_
_entity_poly.entity_id
_entity_poly.type
_entity_poly.pdbx_seq_one_letter_code
_entity_poly.pdbx_strand_id
1 'polypeptide(L)'
;IWGYRKSDQNGVDLLDWALLHDLHLIHDPKQWGTFHSARWKQDTWTTSTGSHPLQAISSVLKNFSHSQHRLILTKVGVTIPVVSTNKNPRWNYRKANWPSFTQFTDRDITCIPHNIPIEEAYMQFTKAIFKAATKSIPRGCHKIYIPCLDKECAELLKQYEESGDPDIATHLLDSLNTSRRTRWEQATAELNMSRSSHKTWALIRKLSAAHIATQAQRHHPVSPNSTATHLIIVAKADKDKKFEGEMKKKWQQYKQCIPETEEDFQPFTTDEIERVIKTLKTGKACGLDNISLEFLKNLGKTSRHWLAIFLSRVIQELPPPLRV
;
A
#
# COMPACT_ATOMS: atom_id res chain seq x y z
N ILE A 1 -21.70 -15.01 -17.64
CA ILE A 1 -22.72 -13.95 -17.44
C ILE A 1 -22.95 -13.66 -15.93
N TRP A 2 -22.80 -14.64 -15.03
CA TRP A 2 -23.16 -14.48 -13.60
C TRP A 2 -22.00 -14.80 -12.63
N GLY A 3 -20.79 -14.37 -12.95
CA GLY A 3 -19.58 -14.75 -12.20
C GLY A 3 -18.99 -16.13 -12.56
N TYR A 4 -19.79 -17.04 -13.14
CA TYR A 4 -19.31 -18.34 -13.64
C TYR A 4 -18.25 -18.22 -14.75
N ARG A 5 -17.35 -19.21 -14.80
CA ARG A 5 -16.27 -19.31 -15.81
C ARG A 5 -16.77 -19.56 -17.23
N LYS A 6 -17.93 -20.19 -17.38
CA LYS A 6 -18.57 -20.51 -18.65
C LYS A 6 -20.04 -20.13 -18.56
N SER A 7 -20.61 -19.64 -19.65
CA SER A 7 -22.05 -19.52 -19.82
C SER A 7 -22.55 -20.80 -20.49
N ASP A 8 -23.50 -21.49 -19.88
CA ASP A 8 -24.25 -22.58 -20.47
C ASP A 8 -25.64 -22.09 -20.91
N GLN A 9 -26.42 -22.95 -21.56
CA GLN A 9 -27.77 -22.60 -22.01
C GLN A 9 -28.65 -22.15 -20.85
N ASN A 10 -28.58 -22.83 -19.71
CA ASN A 10 -29.31 -22.44 -18.49
C ASN A 10 -29.00 -21.01 -18.05
N GLY A 11 -27.73 -20.59 -18.13
CA GLY A 11 -27.32 -19.23 -17.79
C GLY A 11 -27.76 -18.17 -18.81
N VAL A 12 -28.01 -18.56 -20.06
CA VAL A 12 -28.60 -17.69 -21.09
C VAL A 12 -30.12 -17.58 -20.88
N ASP A 13 -30.80 -18.71 -20.70
CA ASP A 13 -32.24 -18.75 -20.46
C ASP A 13 -32.62 -17.95 -19.19
N LEU A 14 -31.80 -18.03 -18.15
CA LEU A 14 -31.97 -17.23 -16.93
C LEU A 14 -31.77 -15.73 -17.18
N LEU A 15 -30.86 -15.35 -18.09
CA LEU A 15 -30.64 -13.96 -18.45
C LEU A 15 -31.82 -13.42 -19.24
N ASP A 16 -32.29 -14.18 -20.22
CA ASP A 16 -33.43 -13.79 -21.03
C ASP A 16 -34.69 -13.67 -20.18
N TRP A 17 -34.92 -14.61 -19.25
CA TRP A 17 -35.99 -14.51 -18.27
C TRP A 17 -35.84 -13.27 -17.37
N ALA A 18 -34.64 -12.98 -16.88
CA ALA A 18 -34.39 -11.80 -16.04
C ALA A 18 -34.61 -10.49 -16.80
N LEU A 19 -34.17 -10.41 -18.06
CA LEU A 19 -34.38 -9.25 -18.94
C LEU A 19 -35.85 -9.04 -19.26
N LEU A 20 -36.62 -10.11 -19.45
CA LEU A 20 -38.07 -10.02 -19.69
C LEU A 20 -38.85 -9.45 -18.49
N HIS A 21 -38.31 -9.60 -17.28
CA HIS A 21 -38.95 -9.20 -16.02
C HIS A 21 -38.28 -7.97 -15.38
N ASP A 22 -37.46 -7.22 -16.12
CA ASP A 22 -36.71 -6.05 -15.63
C ASP A 22 -35.91 -6.32 -14.34
N LEU A 23 -35.31 -7.52 -14.27
CA LEU A 23 -34.51 -7.93 -13.13
C LEU A 23 -33.04 -7.58 -13.36
N HIS A 24 -32.43 -6.99 -12.33
CA HIS A 24 -31.03 -6.59 -12.37
C HIS A 24 -30.18 -7.47 -11.45
N LEU A 25 -28.96 -7.78 -11.92
CA LEU A 25 -27.99 -8.55 -11.16
C LEU A 25 -27.22 -7.65 -10.18
N ILE A 26 -27.32 -7.96 -8.89
CA ILE A 26 -26.62 -7.26 -7.79
C ILE A 26 -25.29 -7.95 -7.42
N HIS A 27 -24.91 -8.97 -8.19
CA HIS A 27 -23.70 -9.74 -7.97
C HIS A 27 -22.44 -8.91 -8.25
N ASP A 28 -21.49 -8.93 -7.31
CA ASP A 28 -20.14 -8.45 -7.54
C ASP A 28 -19.21 -9.64 -7.88
N PRO A 29 -18.71 -9.76 -9.13
CA PRO A 29 -17.85 -10.88 -9.57
C PRO A 29 -16.49 -10.93 -8.86
N LYS A 30 -16.19 -9.93 -8.04
CA LYS A 30 -14.95 -9.84 -7.25
C LYS A 30 -15.07 -10.53 -5.89
N GLN A 31 -16.28 -10.88 -5.48
CA GLN A 31 -16.54 -11.55 -4.22
C GLN A 31 -16.30 -13.05 -4.32
N TRP A 32 -16.19 -13.70 -3.17
CA TRP A 32 -16.05 -15.15 -3.08
C TRP A 32 -17.26 -15.88 -3.69
N GLY A 33 -17.08 -17.14 -4.08
CA GLY A 33 -18.22 -17.95 -4.51
C GLY A 33 -19.23 -18.11 -3.40
N THR A 34 -20.51 -18.06 -3.75
CA THR A 34 -21.63 -18.34 -2.84
C THR A 34 -21.71 -19.80 -2.41
N PHE A 35 -21.02 -20.71 -3.11
CA PHE A 35 -20.89 -22.12 -2.75
C PHE A 35 -19.46 -22.56 -2.94
N HIS A 36 -18.92 -23.27 -1.95
CA HIS A 36 -17.58 -23.83 -1.94
C HIS A 36 -17.66 -25.35 -1.94
N SER A 37 -17.31 -25.97 -3.06
CA SER A 37 -17.23 -27.43 -3.13
C SER A 37 -15.96 -27.93 -2.44
N ALA A 38 -16.10 -28.66 -1.33
CA ALA A 38 -14.96 -29.33 -0.69
C ALA A 38 -14.30 -30.37 -1.62
N ARG A 39 -15.10 -30.98 -2.51
CA ARG A 39 -14.66 -32.00 -3.48
C ARG A 39 -13.84 -31.40 -4.62
N TRP A 40 -14.30 -30.28 -5.18
CA TRP A 40 -13.69 -29.67 -6.38
C TRP A 40 -12.82 -28.46 -6.09
N LYS A 41 -12.80 -27.99 -4.82
CA LYS A 41 -12.14 -26.75 -4.37
C LYS A 41 -12.49 -25.56 -5.27
N GLN A 42 -13.75 -25.49 -5.69
CA GLN A 42 -14.27 -24.47 -6.58
C GLN A 42 -15.44 -23.73 -5.96
N ASP A 43 -15.51 -22.46 -6.32
CA ASP A 43 -16.45 -21.47 -5.85
C ASP A 43 -17.47 -21.19 -6.96
N THR A 44 -18.78 -21.30 -6.69
CA THR A 44 -19.87 -20.99 -7.65
C THR A 44 -20.81 -19.91 -7.12
N TRP A 45 -21.48 -19.18 -8.01
CA TRP A 45 -22.22 -17.95 -7.69
C TRP A 45 -23.70 -18.05 -8.04
N THR A 46 -24.59 -17.85 -7.07
CA THR A 46 -26.03 -17.74 -7.31
C THR A 46 -26.56 -16.45 -6.70
N THR A 47 -27.15 -15.58 -7.51
CA THR A 47 -27.93 -14.43 -7.01
C THR A 47 -28.95 -14.00 -8.07
N SER A 48 -30.22 -13.90 -7.67
CA SER A 48 -31.24 -13.11 -8.33
C SER A 48 -31.89 -12.20 -7.30
N THR A 49 -32.36 -11.02 -7.72
CA THR A 49 -33.28 -10.21 -6.92
C THR A 49 -34.17 -9.36 -7.83
N GLY A 50 -35.39 -9.16 -7.34
CA GLY A 50 -36.54 -8.48 -7.95
C GLY A 50 -36.35 -7.00 -8.32
N SER A 51 -37.35 -6.48 -9.03
CA SER A 51 -37.54 -5.08 -9.41
C SER A 51 -37.72 -4.17 -8.19
N HIS A 52 -36.69 -3.44 -7.73
CA HIS A 52 -36.87 -2.39 -6.70
C HIS A 52 -36.16 -1.07 -7.07
N PRO A 53 -36.76 0.09 -6.76
CA PRO A 53 -36.21 1.43 -7.01
C PRO A 53 -35.04 1.82 -6.07
N LEU A 54 -34.71 0.99 -5.08
CA LEU A 54 -33.70 1.28 -4.06
C LEU A 54 -32.38 0.58 -4.37
N GLN A 55 -31.27 1.29 -4.21
CA GLN A 55 -29.93 0.74 -4.35
C GLN A 55 -29.74 -0.45 -3.39
N ALA A 56 -29.17 -1.54 -3.88
CA ALA A 56 -28.84 -2.69 -3.05
C ALA A 56 -27.40 -3.15 -3.31
N ILE A 57 -26.74 -3.59 -2.24
CA ILE A 57 -25.36 -4.08 -2.25
C ILE A 57 -25.36 -5.45 -1.59
N SER A 58 -24.89 -6.46 -2.31
CA SER A 58 -24.74 -7.82 -1.82
C SER A 58 -23.28 -8.09 -1.45
N SER A 59 -23.04 -8.80 -0.34
CA SER A 59 -21.71 -9.22 0.11
C SER A 59 -21.70 -10.68 0.55
N VAL A 60 -20.85 -11.50 -0.05
CA VAL A 60 -20.65 -12.90 0.34
C VAL A 60 -19.79 -12.98 1.60
N LEU A 61 -20.32 -13.56 2.66
CA LEU A 61 -19.65 -13.75 3.94
C LEU A 61 -18.64 -14.90 3.89
N LYS A 62 -17.88 -15.06 4.99
CA LYS A 62 -16.93 -16.16 5.13
C LYS A 62 -17.65 -17.52 5.21
N ASN A 63 -16.87 -18.60 5.07
CA ASN A 63 -17.37 -19.97 5.15
C ASN A 63 -18.22 -20.15 6.41
N PHE A 64 -19.41 -20.71 6.21
CA PHE A 64 -20.31 -21.06 7.30
C PHE A 64 -19.99 -22.48 7.79
N SER A 65 -19.94 -22.68 9.10
CA SER A 65 -19.63 -23.99 9.67
C SER A 65 -20.63 -25.04 9.18
N HIS A 66 -20.13 -26.21 8.74
CA HIS A 66 -20.92 -27.34 8.27
C HIS A 66 -21.80 -27.09 7.03
N SER A 67 -21.58 -25.99 6.29
CA SER A 67 -22.24 -25.76 5.00
C SER A 67 -21.21 -25.51 3.89
N GLN A 68 -21.49 -26.05 2.71
CA GLN A 68 -20.77 -25.69 1.50
C GLN A 68 -21.25 -24.34 0.95
N HIS A 69 -22.45 -23.88 1.31
CA HIS A 69 -22.93 -22.55 0.95
C HIS A 69 -22.37 -21.47 1.87
N ARG A 70 -22.11 -20.30 1.31
CA ARG A 70 -21.74 -19.08 2.04
C ARG A 70 -22.97 -18.19 2.16
N LEU A 71 -23.12 -17.58 3.34
CA LEU A 71 -24.17 -16.61 3.59
C LEU A 71 -23.95 -15.36 2.73
N ILE A 72 -25.04 -14.80 2.23
CA ILE A 72 -25.06 -13.56 1.45
C ILE A 72 -25.74 -12.50 2.29
N LEU A 73 -25.01 -11.42 2.61
CA LEU A 73 -25.56 -10.26 3.27
C LEU A 73 -25.93 -9.21 2.22
N THR A 74 -27.23 -9.01 2.02
CA THR A 74 -27.78 -7.98 1.14
C THR A 74 -28.22 -6.78 1.96
N LYS A 75 -27.67 -5.61 1.66
CA LYS A 75 -28.12 -4.31 2.19
C LYS A 75 -28.97 -3.65 1.12
N VAL A 76 -30.21 -3.31 1.45
CA VAL A 76 -31.15 -2.64 0.56
C VAL A 76 -31.42 -1.24 1.11
N GLY A 77 -31.39 -0.23 0.24
CA GLY A 77 -31.58 1.17 0.61
C GLY A 77 -30.35 2.04 0.37
N VAL A 78 -30.52 3.35 0.59
CA VAL A 78 -29.46 4.33 0.40
C VAL A 78 -28.39 4.14 1.48
N THR A 79 -27.17 3.82 1.06
CA THR A 79 -26.01 3.70 1.95
C THR A 79 -25.10 4.90 1.77
N ILE A 80 -24.83 5.64 2.84
CA ILE A 80 -23.82 6.71 2.81
C ILE A 80 -22.42 6.05 2.79
N PRO A 81 -21.63 6.24 1.72
CA PRO A 81 -20.32 5.62 1.63
C PRO A 81 -19.37 6.24 2.64
N VAL A 82 -18.77 5.38 3.47
CA VAL A 82 -17.75 5.77 4.44
C VAL A 82 -16.39 5.35 3.90
N VAL A 83 -15.45 6.30 3.78
CA VAL A 83 -14.10 6.01 3.31
C VAL A 83 -13.22 5.69 4.51
N SER A 84 -12.89 4.41 4.68
CA SER A 84 -11.88 3.97 5.63
C SER A 84 -10.50 3.99 4.98
N THR A 85 -9.56 4.72 5.58
CA THR A 85 -8.15 4.65 5.20
C THR A 85 -7.42 3.55 5.99
N ASN A 86 -6.25 3.16 5.50
CA ASN A 86 -5.38 2.22 6.21
C ASN A 86 -5.14 2.71 7.66
N LYS A 87 -5.41 1.86 8.64
CA LYS A 87 -5.26 2.15 10.08
C LYS A 87 -3.79 2.26 10.53
N ASN A 88 -2.84 1.89 9.67
CA ASN A 88 -1.42 1.97 10.00
C ASN A 88 -0.98 3.43 10.23
N PRO A 89 -0.47 3.77 11.43
CA PRO A 89 -0.11 5.15 11.77
C PRO A 89 1.14 5.58 11.00
N ARG A 90 1.05 6.71 10.30
CA ARG A 90 2.11 7.31 9.50
C ARG A 90 2.65 8.57 10.17
N TRP A 91 3.93 8.84 9.95
CA TRP A 91 4.55 10.09 10.36
C TRP A 91 4.03 11.25 9.50
N ASN A 92 3.63 12.34 10.15
CA ASN A 92 3.24 13.55 9.46
C ASN A 92 4.44 14.50 9.34
N TYR A 93 5.27 14.27 8.31
CA TYR A 93 6.47 15.09 8.05
C TYR A 93 6.16 16.57 7.78
N ARG A 94 4.93 16.92 7.38
CA ARG A 94 4.52 18.33 7.20
C ARG A 94 4.32 19.07 8.53
N LYS A 95 4.07 18.34 9.62
CA LYS A 95 3.93 18.88 10.98
C LYS A 95 5.11 18.53 11.88
N ALA A 96 6.22 18.07 11.29
CA ALA A 96 7.42 17.70 12.04
C ALA A 96 8.12 18.94 12.60
N ASN A 97 8.44 18.91 13.90
CA ASN A 97 9.38 19.85 14.51
C ASN A 97 10.81 19.34 14.30
N TRP A 98 11.38 19.63 13.13
CA TRP A 98 12.74 19.19 12.78
C TRP A 98 13.82 19.72 13.72
N PRO A 99 13.81 20.99 14.19
CA PRO A 99 14.77 21.47 15.17
C PRO A 99 14.81 20.62 16.46
N SER A 100 13.66 20.32 17.05
CA SER A 100 13.61 19.45 18.23
C SER A 100 13.98 18.01 17.92
N PHE A 101 13.62 17.49 16.74
CA PHE A 101 14.06 16.16 16.29
C PHE A 101 15.59 16.08 16.25
N THR A 102 16.25 17.04 15.59
CA THR A 102 17.70 17.14 15.47
C THR A 102 18.39 17.24 16.84
N GLN A 103 17.83 18.04 17.74
CA GLN A 103 18.36 18.18 19.10
C GLN A 103 18.28 16.86 19.89
N PHE A 104 17.13 16.18 19.83
CA PHE A 104 16.95 14.92 20.55
C PHE A 104 17.77 13.78 19.95
N THR A 105 17.91 13.70 18.62
CA THR A 105 18.75 12.68 17.98
C THR A 105 20.22 12.87 18.34
N ASP A 106 20.77 14.08 18.20
CA ASP A 106 22.19 14.35 18.54
C ASP A 106 22.47 14.04 20.01
N ARG A 107 21.57 14.42 20.92
CA ARG A 107 21.71 14.11 22.34
C ARG A 107 21.70 12.60 22.60
N ASP A 108 20.72 11.90 22.06
CA ASP A 108 20.53 10.47 22.35
C ASP A 108 21.63 9.61 21.66
N ILE A 109 22.16 10.04 20.50
CA ILE A 109 23.26 9.36 19.79
C ILE A 109 24.61 9.54 20.48
N THR A 110 24.84 10.69 21.14
CA THR A 110 26.07 10.92 21.92
C THR A 110 26.22 9.90 23.06
N CYS A 111 25.12 9.31 23.54
CA CYS A 111 25.13 8.30 24.59
C CYS A 111 25.45 6.88 24.09
N ILE A 112 25.61 6.66 22.78
CA ILE A 112 25.92 5.34 22.21
C ILE A 112 27.43 5.07 22.40
N PRO A 113 27.83 4.03 23.16
CA PRO A 113 29.23 3.69 23.32
C PRO A 113 29.86 3.25 22.00
N HIS A 114 31.15 3.53 21.81
CA HIS A 114 31.87 3.15 20.59
C HIS A 114 32.35 1.68 20.59
N ASN A 115 32.44 1.06 21.78
CA ASN A 115 33.04 -0.27 21.99
C ASN A 115 32.03 -1.44 22.04
N ILE A 116 30.84 -1.26 21.48
CA ILE A 116 29.80 -2.32 21.42
C ILE A 116 29.80 -3.01 20.06
N PRO A 117 29.24 -4.22 19.91
CA PRO A 117 29.09 -4.88 18.61
C PRO A 117 28.33 -4.01 17.59
N ILE A 118 28.65 -4.14 16.30
CA ILE A 118 28.02 -3.34 15.22
C ILE A 118 26.49 -3.44 15.24
N GLU A 119 25.95 -4.66 15.41
CA GLU A 119 24.50 -4.89 15.43
C GLU A 119 23.83 -4.15 16.60
N GLU A 120 24.46 -4.17 17.76
CA GLU A 120 23.96 -3.45 18.94
C GLU A 120 24.05 -1.93 18.75
N ALA A 121 25.15 -1.42 18.19
CA ALA A 121 25.31 0.00 17.85
C ALA A 121 24.20 0.48 16.91
N TYR A 122 23.91 -0.28 15.86
CA TYR A 122 22.84 0.05 14.93
C TYR A 122 21.46 -0.02 15.58
N MET A 123 21.20 -1.02 16.42
CA MET A 123 19.95 -1.11 17.17
C MET A 123 19.76 0.11 18.10
N GLN A 124 20.80 0.55 18.81
CA GLN A 124 20.72 1.75 19.66
C GLN A 124 20.48 3.01 18.84
N PHE A 125 21.14 3.14 17.69
CA PHE A 125 20.93 4.25 16.75
C PHE A 125 19.49 4.31 16.24
N THR A 126 18.93 3.18 15.78
CA THR A 126 17.54 3.12 15.31
C THR A 126 16.55 3.50 16.42
N LYS A 127 16.78 3.02 17.66
CA LYS A 127 15.99 3.39 18.84
C LYS A 127 16.07 4.89 19.14
N ALA A 128 17.25 5.49 19.06
CA ALA A 128 17.45 6.93 19.26
C ALA A 128 16.67 7.76 18.23
N ILE A 129 16.71 7.38 16.94
CA ILE A 129 15.93 8.02 15.89
C ILE A 129 14.43 7.94 16.18
N PHE A 130 13.91 6.76 16.48
CA PHE A 130 12.47 6.60 16.71
C PHE A 130 12.01 7.32 18.00
N LYS A 131 12.84 7.34 19.04
CA LYS A 131 12.57 8.08 20.28
C LYS A 131 12.55 9.60 20.05
N ALA A 132 13.43 10.13 19.20
CA ALA A 132 13.38 11.53 18.79
C ALA A 132 12.15 11.81 17.91
N ALA A 133 11.86 10.94 16.94
CA ALA A 133 10.74 11.08 16.02
C ALA A 133 9.39 11.08 16.76
N THR A 134 9.20 10.17 17.72
CA THR A 134 7.96 10.09 18.52
C THR A 134 7.68 11.36 19.32
N LYS A 135 8.72 12.07 19.76
CA LYS A 135 8.59 13.33 20.51
C LYS A 135 8.37 14.54 19.62
N SER A 136 8.97 14.55 18.43
CA SER A 136 9.05 15.74 17.58
C SER A 136 8.12 15.71 16.37
N ILE A 137 7.56 14.55 16.03
CA ILE A 137 6.80 14.36 14.79
C ILE A 137 5.45 13.71 15.13
N PRO A 138 4.33 14.36 14.83
CA PRO A 138 3.02 13.75 15.01
C PRO A 138 2.89 12.48 14.17
N ARG A 139 2.43 11.40 14.80
CA ARG A 139 2.16 10.13 14.14
C ARG A 139 0.67 9.81 14.27
N GLY A 140 0.02 9.45 13.16
CA GLY A 140 -1.40 9.15 13.18
C GLY A 140 -1.88 8.44 11.92
N CYS A 141 -3.09 7.88 11.98
CA CYS A 141 -3.78 7.37 10.81
C CYS A 141 -4.72 8.45 10.26
N HIS A 142 -5.02 8.38 8.96
CA HIS A 142 -6.13 9.14 8.42
C HIS A 142 -7.43 8.68 9.10
N LYS A 143 -8.29 9.63 9.45
CA LYS A 143 -9.59 9.34 10.06
C LYS A 143 -10.52 8.76 9.00
N ILE A 144 -11.40 7.87 9.46
CA ILE A 144 -12.56 7.45 8.68
C ILE A 144 -13.41 8.70 8.44
N TYR A 145 -13.81 8.95 7.19
CA TYR A 145 -14.59 10.14 6.85
C TYR A 145 -15.68 9.83 5.83
N ILE A 146 -16.75 10.63 5.88
CA ILE A 146 -17.82 10.63 4.89
C ILE A 146 -17.50 11.71 3.84
N PRO A 147 -17.39 11.37 2.54
CA PRO A 147 -17.13 12.35 1.51
C PRO A 147 -18.24 13.39 1.42
N CYS A 148 -17.83 14.66 1.34
CA CYS A 148 -18.72 15.82 1.20
C CYS A 148 -19.65 16.02 2.42
N LEU A 149 -19.30 15.47 3.58
CA LEU A 149 -19.92 15.82 4.85
C LEU A 149 -19.45 17.21 5.27
N ASP A 150 -20.16 18.22 4.81
CA ASP A 150 -20.00 19.61 5.26
C ASP A 150 -20.64 19.81 6.64
N LYS A 151 -20.55 21.04 7.16
CA LYS A 151 -21.08 21.37 8.49
C LYS A 151 -22.59 21.12 8.59
N GLU A 152 -23.32 21.47 7.54
CA GLU A 152 -24.78 21.31 7.47
C GLU A 152 -25.17 19.82 7.45
N CYS A 153 -24.55 19.02 6.58
CA CYS A 153 -24.78 17.57 6.55
C CYS A 153 -24.36 16.89 7.86
N ALA A 154 -23.31 17.37 8.54
CA ALA A 154 -22.90 16.83 9.83
C ALA A 154 -23.94 17.11 10.92
N GLU A 155 -24.57 18.27 10.89
CA GLU A 155 -25.61 18.66 11.84
C GLU A 155 -26.92 17.91 11.58
N LEU A 156 -27.32 17.77 10.31
CA LEU A 156 -28.45 16.94 9.89
C LEU A 156 -28.25 15.46 10.24
N LEU A 157 -27.04 14.94 10.07
CA LEU A 157 -26.70 13.57 10.47
C LEU A 157 -26.88 13.38 11.98
N LYS A 158 -26.40 14.33 12.78
CA LYS A 158 -26.57 14.29 14.24
C LYS A 158 -28.04 14.37 14.64
N GLN A 159 -28.81 15.27 14.03
CA GLN A 159 -30.25 15.40 14.29
C GLN A 159 -31.01 14.13 13.94
N TYR A 160 -30.66 13.48 12.82
CA TYR A 160 -31.25 12.19 12.46
C TYR A 160 -30.89 11.07 13.43
N GLU A 161 -29.63 11.00 13.90
CA GLU A 161 -29.21 10.02 14.91
C GLU A 161 -29.97 10.17 16.25
N GLU A 162 -30.37 11.40 16.60
CA GLU A 162 -31.12 11.70 17.81
C GLU A 162 -32.65 11.51 17.65
N SER A 163 -33.21 11.90 16.51
CA SER A 163 -34.67 11.93 16.28
C SER A 163 -35.23 10.69 15.57
N GLY A 164 -34.44 10.05 14.70
CA GLY A 164 -34.90 9.00 13.79
C GLY A 164 -35.87 9.48 12.70
N ASP A 165 -35.97 10.79 12.46
CA ASP A 165 -36.95 11.39 11.53
C ASP A 165 -36.59 11.12 10.05
N PRO A 166 -37.45 10.46 9.26
CA PRO A 166 -37.20 10.20 7.84
C PRO A 166 -37.07 11.48 6.97
N ASP A 167 -37.71 12.58 7.34
CA ASP A 167 -37.64 13.82 6.56
C ASP A 167 -36.25 14.46 6.67
N ILE A 168 -35.66 14.43 7.88
CA ILE A 168 -34.27 14.86 8.12
C ILE A 168 -33.30 13.97 7.35
N ALA A 169 -33.54 12.65 7.31
CA ALA A 169 -32.72 11.74 6.52
C ALA A 169 -32.76 12.06 5.03
N THR A 170 -33.95 12.38 4.50
CA THR A 170 -34.12 12.74 3.09
C THR A 170 -33.39 14.04 2.78
N HIS A 171 -33.53 15.07 3.63
CA HIS A 171 -32.83 16.34 3.50
C HIS A 171 -31.30 16.17 3.55
N LEU A 172 -30.80 15.33 4.46
CA LEU A 172 -29.38 14.98 4.54
C LEU A 172 -28.88 14.34 3.23
N LEU A 173 -29.63 13.39 2.69
CA LEU A 173 -29.25 12.71 1.46
C LEU A 173 -29.23 13.66 0.25
N ASP A 174 -30.20 14.54 0.14
CA ASP A 174 -30.28 15.52 -0.94
C ASP A 174 -29.16 16.56 -0.86
N SER A 175 -28.85 17.05 0.34
CA SER A 175 -27.72 17.95 0.57
C SER A 175 -26.38 17.28 0.22
N LEU A 176 -26.16 16.04 0.69
CA LEU A 176 -24.97 15.27 0.34
C LEU A 176 -24.85 15.02 -1.18
N ASN A 177 -25.95 14.68 -1.84
CA ASN A 177 -25.97 14.42 -3.27
C ASN A 177 -25.70 15.70 -4.07
N THR A 178 -26.25 16.83 -3.65
CA THR A 178 -25.98 18.15 -4.23
C THR A 178 -24.50 18.50 -4.11
N SER A 179 -23.93 18.42 -2.90
CA SER A 179 -22.51 18.70 -2.66
C SER A 179 -21.59 17.76 -3.46
N ARG A 180 -21.94 16.47 -3.59
CA ARG A 180 -21.20 15.53 -4.44
C ARG A 180 -21.30 15.88 -5.92
N ARG A 181 -22.48 16.25 -6.40
CA ARG A 181 -22.72 16.65 -7.80
C ARG A 181 -21.92 17.89 -8.15
N THR A 182 -22.01 18.94 -7.35
CA THR A 182 -21.24 20.17 -7.57
C THR A 182 -19.75 19.91 -7.59
N ARG A 183 -19.23 19.08 -6.67
CA ARG A 183 -17.82 18.71 -6.66
C ARG A 183 -17.41 17.91 -7.91
N TRP A 184 -18.29 17.02 -8.38
CA TRP A 184 -18.06 16.27 -9.61
C TRP A 184 -18.03 17.20 -10.83
N GLU A 185 -18.99 18.10 -10.96
CA GLU A 185 -19.06 19.10 -12.02
C GLU A 185 -17.80 19.97 -12.07
N GLN A 186 -17.40 20.53 -10.91
CA GLN A 186 -16.15 21.30 -10.79
C GLN A 186 -14.93 20.48 -11.19
N ALA A 187 -14.81 19.25 -10.66
CA ALA A 187 -13.70 18.37 -11.00
C ALA A 187 -13.65 18.08 -12.50
N THR A 188 -14.79 17.83 -13.15
CA THR A 188 -14.86 17.57 -14.59
C THR A 188 -14.61 18.81 -15.44
N ALA A 189 -15.03 20.01 -15.00
CA ALA A 189 -14.76 21.26 -15.69
C ALA A 189 -13.25 21.61 -15.69
N GLU A 190 -12.55 21.27 -14.61
CA GLU A 190 -11.09 21.44 -14.50
C GLU A 190 -10.28 20.40 -15.32
N LEU A 191 -10.91 19.31 -15.79
CA LEU A 191 -10.24 18.28 -16.58
C LEU A 191 -9.99 18.76 -18.00
N ASN A 192 -8.84 19.39 -18.20
CA ASN A 192 -8.38 19.75 -19.52
C ASN A 192 -7.61 18.59 -20.18
N MET A 193 -8.23 17.92 -21.17
CA MET A 193 -7.62 16.83 -21.95
C MET A 193 -6.45 17.28 -22.84
N SER A 194 -6.44 18.54 -23.31
CA SER A 194 -5.37 19.05 -24.18
C SER A 194 -4.12 19.44 -23.39
N ARG A 195 -4.29 19.96 -22.16
CA ARG A 195 -3.17 20.41 -21.31
C ARG A 195 -2.73 19.39 -20.26
N SER A 196 -3.60 18.48 -19.80
CA SER A 196 -3.31 17.54 -18.72
C SER A 196 -3.98 16.17 -18.90
N SER A 197 -3.80 15.57 -20.07
CA SER A 197 -4.30 14.23 -20.40
C SER A 197 -4.00 13.17 -19.32
N HIS A 198 -2.84 13.25 -18.65
CA HIS A 198 -2.47 12.31 -17.58
C HIS A 198 -3.43 12.34 -16.38
N LYS A 199 -3.96 13.51 -15.99
CA LYS A 199 -4.91 13.62 -14.87
C LYS A 199 -6.25 12.98 -15.22
N THR A 200 -6.74 13.23 -16.43
CA THR A 200 -7.99 12.64 -16.90
C THR A 200 -7.86 11.14 -17.08
N TRP A 201 -6.77 10.65 -17.69
CA TRP A 201 -6.51 9.22 -17.78
C TRP A 201 -6.36 8.56 -16.41
N ALA A 202 -5.77 9.24 -15.43
CA ALA A 202 -5.72 8.74 -14.06
C ALA A 202 -7.12 8.67 -13.41
N LEU A 203 -8.01 9.63 -13.70
CA LEU A 203 -9.41 9.59 -13.23
C LEU A 203 -10.19 8.47 -13.91
N ILE A 204 -10.13 8.36 -15.24
CA ILE A 204 -10.74 7.27 -16.00
C ILE A 204 -10.28 5.93 -15.43
N ARG A 205 -8.96 5.77 -15.23
CA ARG A 205 -8.44 4.57 -14.59
C ARG A 205 -8.99 4.35 -13.19
N LYS A 206 -9.27 5.37 -12.37
CA LYS A 206 -9.89 5.17 -11.04
C LYS A 206 -11.35 4.76 -11.13
N LEU A 207 -12.13 5.37 -12.03
CA LEU A 207 -13.53 5.02 -12.27
C LEU A 207 -13.65 3.61 -12.86
N SER A 208 -12.81 3.28 -13.84
CA SER A 208 -12.69 1.93 -14.39
C SER A 208 -12.03 0.96 -13.40
N ALA A 209 -11.11 1.41 -12.53
CA ALA A 209 -10.51 0.57 -11.50
C ALA A 209 -11.44 0.34 -10.30
N ALA A 210 -12.52 1.10 -10.10
CA ALA A 210 -13.64 0.59 -9.29
C ALA A 210 -14.12 -0.78 -9.83
N HIS A 211 -13.93 -1.04 -11.14
CA HIS A 211 -14.13 -2.33 -11.82
C HIS A 211 -12.88 -3.28 -11.80
N ILE A 212 -11.65 -2.81 -11.57
CA ILE A 212 -10.40 -3.63 -11.67
C ILE A 212 -9.62 -3.80 -10.34
N ALA A 213 -9.69 -2.85 -9.40
CA ALA A 213 -8.82 -2.69 -8.23
C ALA A 213 -8.83 -3.83 -7.19
N THR A 214 -9.71 -4.80 -7.31
CA THR A 214 -9.74 -5.98 -6.43
C THR A 214 -8.99 -7.18 -7.01
N GLN A 215 -8.53 -7.14 -8.27
CA GLN A 215 -7.55 -8.13 -8.73
C GLN A 215 -6.26 -8.12 -7.88
N ALA A 216 -5.94 -7.00 -7.23
CA ALA A 216 -4.82 -6.87 -6.31
C ALA A 216 -5.07 -7.45 -4.90
N GLN A 217 -6.29 -7.88 -4.57
CA GLN A 217 -6.66 -8.48 -3.28
C GLN A 217 -6.90 -9.99 -3.37
N ARG A 218 -6.58 -10.62 -4.50
CA ARG A 218 -6.39 -12.07 -4.49
C ARG A 218 -5.14 -12.32 -3.66
N HIS A 219 -5.32 -12.87 -2.46
CA HIS A 219 -4.27 -13.64 -1.80
C HIS A 219 -3.90 -14.76 -2.76
N HIS A 220 -3.02 -14.46 -3.72
CA HIS A 220 -2.38 -15.49 -4.49
C HIS A 220 -1.50 -16.24 -3.50
N PRO A 221 -1.64 -17.59 -3.38
CA PRO A 221 -0.78 -18.39 -2.51
C PRO A 221 0.70 -18.31 -2.94
N VAL A 222 0.97 -17.70 -4.10
CA VAL A 222 2.27 -17.50 -4.71
C VAL A 222 2.62 -16.01 -4.56
N SER A 223 3.58 -15.71 -3.70
CA SER A 223 4.15 -14.35 -3.62
C SER A 223 4.97 -14.05 -4.88
N PRO A 224 5.19 -12.78 -5.25
CA PRO A 224 6.12 -12.42 -6.32
C PRO A 224 7.50 -13.08 -6.17
N ASN A 225 7.97 -13.24 -4.92
CA ASN A 225 9.19 -13.97 -4.62
C ASN A 225 9.05 -15.45 -4.96
N SER A 226 7.96 -16.11 -4.58
CA SER A 226 7.68 -17.50 -4.95
C SER A 226 7.65 -17.69 -6.47
N THR A 227 7.05 -16.76 -7.21
CA THR A 227 7.07 -16.77 -8.69
C THR A 227 8.48 -16.58 -9.22
N ALA A 228 9.28 -15.66 -8.66
CA ALA A 228 10.67 -15.45 -9.06
C ALA A 228 11.55 -16.67 -8.76
N THR A 229 11.41 -17.29 -7.58
CA THR A 229 12.12 -18.53 -7.23
C THR A 229 11.72 -19.66 -8.17
N HIS A 230 10.43 -19.79 -8.46
CA HIS A 230 9.93 -20.80 -9.40
C HIS A 230 10.41 -20.52 -10.83
N LEU A 231 10.50 -19.27 -11.27
CA LEU A 231 11.09 -18.90 -12.55
C LEU A 231 12.58 -19.26 -12.58
N ILE A 232 13.34 -19.05 -11.51
CA ILE A 232 14.74 -19.51 -11.43
C ILE A 232 14.83 -21.04 -11.50
N ILE A 233 13.89 -21.77 -10.89
CA ILE A 233 13.84 -23.24 -10.89
C ILE A 233 13.43 -23.80 -12.26
N VAL A 234 12.43 -23.19 -12.91
CA VAL A 234 11.79 -23.68 -14.14
C VAL A 234 12.45 -23.12 -15.40
N ALA A 235 12.97 -21.90 -15.35
CA ALA A 235 13.84 -21.36 -16.40
C ALA A 235 15.22 -22.01 -16.31
N LYS A 236 15.26 -23.35 -16.42
CA LYS A 236 16.39 -24.10 -16.97
C LYS A 236 16.64 -23.61 -18.40
N ALA A 237 16.96 -22.33 -18.56
CA ALA A 237 17.82 -21.90 -19.64
C ALA A 237 19.07 -22.76 -19.48
N ASP A 238 19.41 -23.50 -20.52
CA ASP A 238 20.65 -24.26 -20.51
C ASP A 238 21.75 -23.28 -20.14
N LYS A 239 22.31 -23.48 -18.95
CA LYS A 239 23.46 -22.72 -18.52
C LYS A 239 24.53 -23.03 -19.55
N ASP A 240 24.85 -22.04 -20.39
CA ASP A 240 25.98 -22.17 -21.27
C ASP A 240 27.23 -22.28 -20.37
N LYS A 241 27.64 -23.54 -20.14
CA LYS A 241 28.78 -23.86 -19.28
C LYS A 241 30.06 -23.22 -19.80
N LYS A 242 30.14 -22.93 -21.11
CA LYS A 242 31.26 -22.17 -21.68
C LYS A 242 31.16 -20.71 -21.26
N PHE A 243 30.01 -20.06 -21.40
CA PHE A 243 29.82 -18.68 -20.94
C PHE A 243 30.02 -18.51 -19.43
N GLU A 244 29.51 -19.43 -18.60
CA GLU A 244 29.68 -19.41 -17.14
C GLU A 244 31.15 -19.66 -16.76
N GLY A 245 31.83 -20.56 -17.47
CA GLY A 245 33.27 -20.79 -17.33
C GLY A 245 34.12 -19.60 -17.76
N GLU A 246 33.75 -18.93 -18.85
CA GLU A 246 34.38 -17.70 -19.32
C GLU A 246 34.16 -16.54 -18.35
N MET A 247 32.94 -16.36 -17.81
CA MET A 247 32.66 -15.35 -16.80
C MET A 247 33.40 -15.64 -15.50
N LYS A 248 33.50 -16.91 -15.08
CA LYS A 248 34.35 -17.29 -13.94
C LYS A 248 35.82 -17.02 -14.19
N LYS A 249 36.34 -17.32 -15.38
CA LYS A 249 37.73 -17.00 -15.77
C LYS A 249 37.95 -15.50 -15.82
N LYS A 250 37.04 -14.72 -16.43
CA LYS A 250 37.10 -13.26 -16.46
C LYS A 250 37.02 -12.67 -15.07
N TRP A 251 36.19 -13.22 -14.18
CA TRP A 251 36.11 -12.79 -12.78
C TRP A 251 37.35 -13.17 -11.98
N GLN A 252 37.94 -14.35 -12.21
CA GLN A 252 39.20 -14.76 -11.60
C GLN A 252 40.37 -13.92 -12.11
N GLN A 253 40.43 -13.65 -13.41
CA GLN A 253 41.39 -12.73 -14.02
C GLN A 253 41.18 -11.32 -13.48
N TYR A 254 39.95 -10.85 -13.37
CA TYR A 254 39.64 -9.57 -12.73
C TYR A 254 40.09 -9.55 -11.27
N LYS A 255 39.87 -10.61 -10.49
CA LYS A 255 40.40 -10.75 -9.13
C LYS A 255 41.92 -10.81 -9.04
N GLN A 256 42.59 -11.35 -10.06
CA GLN A 256 44.06 -11.44 -10.14
C GLN A 256 44.70 -10.17 -10.70
N CYS A 257 43.95 -9.39 -11.48
CA CYS A 257 44.36 -8.12 -12.08
C CYS A 257 43.89 -6.90 -11.28
N ILE A 258 42.95 -7.06 -10.34
CA ILE A 258 42.85 -6.18 -9.18
C ILE A 258 44.18 -6.40 -8.48
N PRO A 259 45.08 -5.41 -8.48
CA PRO A 259 46.26 -5.51 -7.63
C PRO A 259 45.72 -5.79 -6.22
N GLU A 260 46.46 -6.51 -5.38
CA GLU A 260 46.36 -6.27 -3.94
C GLU A 260 46.88 -4.84 -3.69
N THR A 261 46.24 -3.85 -4.29
CA THR A 261 46.21 -2.53 -3.74
C THR A 261 45.44 -2.76 -2.46
N GLU A 262 46.18 -2.84 -1.37
CA GLU A 262 45.86 -2.04 -0.20
C GLU A 262 45.59 -0.60 -0.68
N GLU A 263 44.50 -0.35 -1.42
CA GLU A 263 43.82 0.92 -1.34
C GLU A 263 43.26 0.90 0.07
N ASP A 264 44.11 1.33 1.01
CA ASP A 264 43.77 1.47 2.42
C ASP A 264 42.42 2.16 2.48
N PHE A 265 41.39 1.39 2.85
CA PHE A 265 40.04 1.90 2.96
C PHE A 265 40.09 3.15 3.82
N GLN A 266 39.88 4.30 3.19
CA GLN A 266 39.85 5.56 3.89
C GLN A 266 38.51 5.63 4.63
N PRO A 267 38.51 5.87 5.96
CA PRO A 267 37.28 6.05 6.71
C PRO A 267 36.42 7.15 6.10
N PHE A 268 35.11 6.93 6.08
CA PHE A 268 34.17 7.92 5.59
C PHE A 268 34.29 9.22 6.36
N THR A 269 34.32 10.33 5.64
CA THR A 269 34.33 11.66 6.23
C THR A 269 32.90 12.16 6.49
N THR A 270 32.75 13.05 7.47
CA THR A 270 31.43 13.66 7.75
C THR A 270 30.91 14.45 6.55
N ASP A 271 31.81 15.05 5.75
CA ASP A 271 31.45 15.78 4.54
C ASP A 271 30.93 14.87 3.41
N GLU A 272 31.47 13.66 3.27
CA GLU A 272 30.94 12.65 2.33
C GLU A 272 29.52 12.27 2.70
N ILE A 273 29.28 11.96 3.97
CA ILE A 273 27.94 11.64 4.47
C ILE A 273 26.98 12.82 4.22
N GLU A 274 27.42 14.06 4.46
CA GLU A 274 26.59 15.22 4.20
C GLU A 274 26.26 15.40 2.71
N ARG A 275 27.23 15.20 1.81
CA ARG A 275 27.01 15.23 0.35
C ARG A 275 26.00 14.16 -0.06
N VAL A 276 26.17 12.93 0.41
CA VAL A 276 25.26 11.80 0.09
C VAL A 276 23.85 12.10 0.60
N ILE A 277 23.69 12.56 1.85
CA ILE A 277 22.38 12.88 2.43
C ILE A 277 21.62 13.94 1.60
N LYS A 278 22.33 14.91 1.04
CA LYS A 278 21.72 15.93 0.15
C LYS A 278 21.14 15.33 -1.13
N THR A 279 21.75 14.26 -1.66
CA THR A 279 21.27 13.59 -2.89
C THR A 279 20.04 12.69 -2.68
N LEU A 280 19.73 12.30 -1.43
CA LEU A 280 18.61 11.41 -1.13
C LEU A 280 17.27 12.02 -1.59
N LYS A 281 16.41 11.21 -2.20
CA LYS A 281 15.06 11.66 -2.60
C LYS A 281 14.07 11.44 -1.47
N THR A 282 13.30 12.45 -1.08
CA THR A 282 12.24 12.30 -0.08
C THR A 282 10.99 11.63 -0.66
N GLY A 283 10.11 11.11 0.20
CA GLY A 283 8.85 10.48 -0.18
C GLY A 283 8.99 9.06 -0.74
N LYS A 284 10.14 8.40 -0.51
CA LYS A 284 10.33 6.98 -0.84
C LYS A 284 9.88 6.09 0.31
N ALA A 285 9.55 4.84 -0.01
CA ALA A 285 9.20 3.84 0.99
C ALA A 285 10.41 3.54 1.87
N CYS A 286 10.18 3.35 3.17
CA CYS A 286 11.22 2.94 4.11
C CYS A 286 11.70 1.51 3.79
N GLY A 287 12.94 1.21 4.20
CA GLY A 287 13.49 -0.14 4.15
C GLY A 287 12.93 -1.06 5.24
N LEU A 288 13.59 -2.19 5.44
CA LEU A 288 13.23 -3.20 6.45
C LEU A 288 13.23 -2.62 7.88
N ASP A 289 14.14 -1.68 8.14
CA ASP A 289 14.34 -0.97 9.39
C ASP A 289 13.27 0.11 9.68
N ASN A 290 12.37 0.36 8.71
CA ASN A 290 11.38 1.44 8.75
C ASN A 290 11.97 2.85 8.97
N ILE A 291 13.27 3.06 8.74
CA ILE A 291 13.88 4.39 8.79
C ILE A 291 13.58 5.11 7.49
N SER A 292 12.99 6.30 7.60
CA SER A 292 12.66 7.11 6.42
C SER A 292 13.81 8.03 6.04
N LEU A 293 13.89 8.37 4.75
CA LEU A 293 14.93 9.28 4.25
C LEU A 293 14.78 10.70 4.82
N GLU A 294 13.57 11.07 5.24
CA GLU A 294 13.30 12.31 5.96
C GLU A 294 14.00 12.38 7.31
N PHE A 295 14.14 11.26 8.02
CA PHE A 295 14.91 11.22 9.27
C PHE A 295 16.39 11.47 8.99
N LEU A 296 16.95 10.78 7.99
CA LEU A 296 18.36 10.91 7.62
C LEU A 296 18.71 12.34 7.17
N LYS A 297 17.82 12.99 6.42
CA LYS A 297 18.01 14.38 6.01
C LYS A 297 18.05 15.37 7.17
N ASN A 298 17.29 15.11 8.22
CA ASN A 298 17.17 16.01 9.37
C ASN A 298 18.04 15.58 10.57
N LEU A 299 19.02 14.67 10.35
CA LEU A 299 20.05 14.37 11.34
C LEU A 299 20.94 15.58 11.60
N GLY A 300 21.32 15.76 12.86
CA GLY A 300 22.24 16.81 13.28
C GLY A 300 23.69 16.46 13.01
N LYS A 301 24.60 17.38 13.36
CA LYS A 301 26.03 17.24 13.04
C LYS A 301 26.64 16.06 13.78
N THR A 302 26.30 15.88 15.05
CA THR A 302 26.79 14.78 15.88
C THR A 302 26.30 13.44 15.34
N SER A 303 25.01 13.35 14.97
CA SER A 303 24.43 12.15 14.38
C SER A 303 25.08 11.77 13.06
N ARG A 304 25.36 12.74 12.19
CA ARG A 304 26.04 12.52 10.90
C ARG A 304 27.49 12.08 11.09
N HIS A 305 28.20 12.67 12.05
CA HIS A 305 29.55 12.28 12.40
C HIS A 305 29.60 10.84 12.92
N TRP A 306 28.69 10.48 13.83
CA TRP A 306 28.55 9.12 14.33
C TRP A 306 28.29 8.12 13.19
N LEU A 307 27.42 8.49 12.23
CA LEU A 307 27.10 7.65 11.08
C LEU A 307 28.33 7.41 10.18
N ALA A 308 29.19 8.41 10.02
CA ALA A 308 30.47 8.27 9.30
C ALA A 308 31.41 7.26 9.99
N ILE A 309 31.57 7.37 11.31
CA ILE A 309 32.37 6.43 12.11
C ILE A 309 31.78 5.02 12.02
N PHE A 310 30.46 4.90 12.21
CA PHE A 310 29.76 3.62 12.19
C PHE A 310 29.93 2.89 10.84
N LEU A 311 29.68 3.57 9.72
CA LEU A 311 29.83 2.96 8.39
C LEU A 311 31.29 2.57 8.09
N SER A 312 32.25 3.36 8.55
CA SER A 312 33.68 3.04 8.39
C SER A 312 34.03 1.76 9.13
N ARG A 313 33.53 1.63 10.36
CA ARG A 313 33.70 0.43 11.18
C ARG A 313 33.05 -0.80 10.55
N VAL A 314 31.87 -0.66 9.94
CA VAL A 314 31.20 -1.75 9.22
C VAL A 314 32.07 -2.30 8.09
N ILE A 315 32.70 -1.43 7.29
CA ILE A 315 33.56 -1.84 6.19
C ILE A 315 34.85 -2.50 6.70
N GLN A 316 35.41 -2.00 7.80
CA GLN A 316 36.60 -2.60 8.42
C GLN A 316 36.33 -3.99 9.01
N GLU A 317 35.17 -4.23 9.62
CA GLU A 317 34.81 -5.55 10.18
C GLU A 317 34.28 -6.55 9.13
N LEU A 318 33.98 -6.10 7.90
CA LEU A 318 33.58 -6.98 6.78
C LEU A 318 34.77 -7.83 6.30
N PRO A 319 34.56 -9.12 5.99
CA PRO A 319 35.62 -9.99 5.50
C PRO A 319 36.13 -9.51 4.12
N PRO A 320 37.42 -9.76 3.79
CA PRO A 320 38.08 -9.25 2.58
C PRO A 320 37.30 -9.38 1.25
N PRO A 321 36.57 -10.48 0.95
CA PRO A 321 35.83 -10.58 -0.32
C PRO A 321 34.61 -9.64 -0.46
N LEU A 322 34.27 -8.87 0.58
CA LEU A 322 33.14 -7.93 0.60
C LEU A 322 33.56 -6.46 0.78
N ARG A 323 34.86 -6.18 0.90
CA ARG A 323 35.41 -4.82 0.84
C ARG A 323 35.48 -4.45 -0.64
N VAL A 324 34.63 -3.53 -1.08
CA VAL A 324 34.53 -3.08 -2.48
C VAL A 324 35.38 -1.84 -2.68
#